data_AF-A0A9N9HVB9-F1
#
_entry.id   AF-A0A9N9HVB9-F1
#
_cell.length_a   1.000
_cell.length_b   1.000
_cell.length_c   1.000
_cell.angle_alpha   90.00
_cell.angle_beta   90.00
_cell.angle_gamma   90.00
#
_symmetry.space_group_name_H-M   'P 1'
#
loop_
_entity.id
_entity.type
_entity.pdbx_description
1 polymer ?
#
loop_
_entity_poly.entity_id
_entity_poly.type
_entity_poly.pdbx_seq_one_letter_code
_entity_poly.pdbx_strand_id
1 'polypeptide(L)'
;MNAAQFAFVTSVFTLGGLLGSLFASRVADSRGRRVTLILNGVFLGLGPLVMGFAPNITALVVGRVLAGIGSGVVTVVVPTYLAEISTVELRGTFGVMNQLGIVCGILFSQVEGLYLSTLSGWRLILFGGFILALVQTIFLSFSVESPRFLASKPGGYNAAKRALEKLRGSNEVEEELNGWRQVASEEGLEGLITDEEREHQSNEEEMVIESPAVVFHARNSDENFNVWKLVKNLQYLPALKVLVLLHLTQQLSGVNGVMFYSTSILAKILPGMSELVTVFISIVNVIMTVVSAYLID
;
A
#
# COMPACT_ATOMS: atom_id res chain seq x y z
N MET A 1 15.68 12.24 -27.34
CA MET A 1 14.59 11.30 -27.07
C MET A 1 13.40 11.71 -27.94
N ASN A 2 12.86 10.80 -28.74
CA ASN A 2 11.65 11.09 -29.53
C ASN A 2 10.38 10.85 -28.67
N ALA A 3 9.20 11.25 -29.18
CA ALA A 3 7.95 11.13 -28.44
C ALA A 3 7.61 9.68 -28.05
N ALA A 4 7.88 8.71 -28.94
CA ALA A 4 7.62 7.29 -28.68
C ALA A 4 8.50 6.74 -27.56
N GLN A 5 9.80 7.11 -27.52
CA GLN A 5 10.71 6.74 -26.45
C GLN A 5 10.28 7.34 -25.10
N PHE A 6 9.85 8.61 -25.09
CA PHE A 6 9.34 9.24 -23.86
C PHE A 6 8.10 8.51 -23.35
N ALA A 7 7.10 8.29 -24.21
CA ALA A 7 5.89 7.57 -23.88
C ALA A 7 6.20 6.16 -23.34
N PHE A 8 7.12 5.44 -23.99
CA PHE A 8 7.56 4.12 -23.56
C PHE A 8 8.23 4.13 -22.18
N VAL A 9 9.16 5.06 -21.93
CA VAL A 9 9.82 5.23 -20.61
C VAL A 9 8.79 5.55 -19.53
N THR A 10 7.78 6.36 -19.83
CA THR A 10 6.73 6.69 -18.84
C THR A 10 5.78 5.52 -18.57
N SER A 11 5.40 4.75 -19.60
CA SER A 11 4.43 3.65 -19.46
C SER A 11 5.04 2.38 -18.87
N VAL A 12 6.33 2.11 -19.05
CA VAL A 12 6.97 0.91 -18.50
C VAL A 12 6.95 0.87 -16.95
N PHE A 13 6.76 2.03 -16.30
CA PHE A 13 6.52 2.11 -14.86
C PHE A 13 5.27 1.35 -14.43
N THR A 14 4.15 1.47 -15.17
CA THR A 14 2.90 0.77 -14.84
C THR A 14 3.02 -0.74 -15.07
N LEU A 15 3.81 -1.15 -16.07
CA LEU A 15 4.15 -2.56 -16.28
C LEU A 15 4.93 -3.13 -15.08
N GLY A 16 5.91 -2.38 -14.57
CA GLY A 16 6.60 -2.73 -13.32
C GLY A 16 5.61 -2.83 -12.15
N GLY A 17 4.69 -1.87 -12.03
CA GLY A 17 3.64 -1.87 -11.01
C GLY A 17 2.74 -3.10 -11.04
N LEU A 18 2.32 -3.53 -12.24
CA LEU A 18 1.58 -4.77 -12.42
C LEU A 18 2.35 -5.97 -11.88
N LEU A 19 3.63 -6.12 -12.27
CA LEU A 19 4.47 -7.20 -11.79
C LEU A 19 4.62 -7.16 -10.27
N GLY A 20 4.93 -5.99 -9.70
CA GLY A 20 5.04 -5.81 -8.25
C GLY A 20 3.78 -6.24 -7.51
N SER A 21 2.61 -5.76 -7.95
CA SER A 21 1.34 -6.05 -7.30
C SER A 21 0.95 -7.54 -7.33
N LEU A 22 1.25 -8.27 -8.42
CA LEU A 22 0.91 -9.69 -8.56
C LEU A 22 1.68 -10.60 -7.60
N PHE A 23 2.92 -10.23 -7.25
CA PHE A 23 3.76 -10.99 -6.32
C PHE A 23 3.69 -10.47 -4.89
N ALA A 24 3.26 -9.23 -4.68
CA ALA A 24 3.20 -8.57 -3.38
C ALA A 24 2.47 -9.38 -2.32
N SER A 25 1.26 -9.87 -2.61
CA SER A 25 0.45 -10.63 -1.64
C SER A 25 1.15 -11.90 -1.18
N ARG A 26 1.75 -12.67 -2.09
CA ARG A 26 2.47 -13.91 -1.73
C ARG A 26 3.65 -13.65 -0.80
N VAL A 27 4.39 -12.57 -1.03
CA VAL A 27 5.51 -12.19 -0.17
C VAL A 27 5.01 -11.68 1.19
N ALA A 28 3.95 -10.86 1.20
CA ALA A 28 3.34 -10.34 2.42
C ALA A 28 2.71 -11.42 3.30
N ASP A 29 2.12 -12.45 2.70
CA ASP A 29 1.52 -13.59 3.42
C ASP A 29 2.56 -14.58 3.95
N SER A 30 3.73 -14.69 3.30
CA SER A 30 4.79 -15.58 3.76
C SER A 30 5.74 -14.91 4.77
N ARG A 31 6.11 -13.65 4.53
CA ARG A 31 7.15 -12.95 5.31
C ARG A 31 6.60 -11.91 6.28
N GLY A 32 5.36 -11.49 6.12
CA GLY A 32 4.76 -10.41 6.89
C GLY A 32 4.75 -9.10 6.13
N ARG A 33 3.91 -8.18 6.56
CA ARG A 33 3.62 -6.94 5.85
C ARG A 33 4.79 -5.96 6.02
N ARG A 34 5.26 -5.76 7.25
CA ARG A 34 6.40 -4.89 7.56
C ARG A 34 7.68 -5.37 6.87
N VAL A 35 8.00 -6.67 6.98
CA VAL A 35 9.21 -7.22 6.33
C VAL A 35 9.14 -7.05 4.81
N THR A 36 7.95 -7.26 4.21
CA THR A 36 7.76 -7.05 2.77
C THR A 36 8.02 -5.61 2.36
N LEU A 37 7.54 -4.62 3.14
CA LEU A 37 7.78 -3.21 2.87
C LEU A 37 9.27 -2.82 3.04
N ILE A 38 9.98 -3.39 4.01
CA ILE A 38 11.43 -3.18 4.19
C ILE A 38 12.20 -3.73 2.99
N LEU A 39 11.91 -4.96 2.56
CA LEU A 39 12.53 -5.56 1.38
C LEU A 39 12.20 -4.75 0.11
N ASN A 40 10.98 -4.20 0.04
CA ASN A 40 10.56 -3.36 -1.07
C ASN A 40 11.31 -2.02 -1.14
N GLY A 41 11.87 -1.55 -0.04
CA GLY A 41 12.77 -0.39 0.01
C GLY A 41 13.93 -0.50 -0.99
N VAL A 42 14.38 -1.72 -1.30
CA VAL A 42 15.40 -1.98 -2.34
C VAL A 42 14.90 -1.54 -3.72
N PHE A 43 13.68 -1.88 -4.11
CA PHE A 43 13.13 -1.49 -5.43
C PHE A 43 12.82 0.01 -5.49
N LEU A 44 12.23 0.55 -4.41
CA LEU A 44 11.93 1.98 -4.29
C LEU A 44 13.18 2.86 -4.25
N GLY A 45 14.31 2.35 -3.74
CA GLY A 45 15.59 3.07 -3.72
C GLY A 45 16.40 2.85 -5.00
N LEU A 46 16.61 1.60 -5.43
CA LEU A 46 17.43 1.29 -6.59
C LEU A 46 16.85 1.86 -7.89
N GLY A 47 15.52 1.88 -8.06
CA GLY A 47 14.89 2.44 -9.26
C GLY A 47 15.30 3.90 -9.51
N PRO A 48 14.99 4.83 -8.59
CA PRO A 48 15.42 6.23 -8.66
C PRO A 48 16.94 6.40 -8.73
N LEU A 49 17.71 5.59 -8.02
CA LEU A 49 19.18 5.65 -8.06
C LEU A 49 19.72 5.32 -9.47
N VAL A 50 19.23 4.25 -10.10
CA VAL A 50 19.58 3.86 -11.47
C VAL A 50 19.16 4.94 -12.48
N MET A 51 17.97 5.52 -12.31
CA MET A 51 17.52 6.62 -13.18
C MET A 51 18.38 7.88 -13.01
N GLY A 52 18.77 8.22 -11.78
CA GLY A 52 19.60 9.39 -11.48
C GLY A 52 20.97 9.31 -12.14
N PHE A 53 21.57 8.12 -12.18
CA PHE A 53 22.85 7.88 -12.86
C PHE A 53 22.74 7.45 -14.33
N ALA A 54 21.53 7.46 -14.92
CA ALA A 54 21.31 6.91 -16.25
C ALA A 54 22.11 7.66 -17.34
N PRO A 55 23.00 6.97 -18.08
CA PRO A 55 23.72 7.56 -19.22
C PRO A 55 22.93 7.45 -20.53
N ASN A 56 21.93 6.57 -20.59
CA ASN A 56 21.14 6.29 -21.79
C ASN A 56 19.67 5.92 -21.44
N ILE A 57 18.83 5.81 -22.46
CA ILE A 57 17.40 5.52 -22.32
C ILE A 57 17.16 4.13 -21.71
N THR A 58 18.00 3.14 -22.03
CA THR A 58 17.86 1.78 -21.48
C THR A 58 18.00 1.79 -19.96
N ALA A 59 18.96 2.53 -19.41
CA ALA A 59 19.10 2.68 -17.96
C ALA A 59 17.88 3.37 -17.33
N LEU A 60 17.29 4.38 -18.01
CA LEU A 60 16.03 4.99 -17.56
C LEU A 60 14.87 3.98 -17.55
N VAL A 61 14.74 3.15 -18.59
CA VAL A 61 13.71 2.11 -18.68
C VAL A 61 13.88 1.09 -17.54
N VAL A 62 15.10 0.61 -17.30
CA VAL A 62 15.38 -0.33 -16.21
C VAL A 62 15.03 0.28 -14.85
N GLY A 63 15.48 1.51 -14.59
CA GLY A 63 15.15 2.21 -13.34
C GLY A 63 13.65 2.46 -13.16
N ARG A 64 12.92 2.76 -14.24
CA ARG A 64 11.44 2.90 -14.24
C ARG A 64 10.73 1.59 -13.93
N VAL A 65 11.20 0.46 -14.48
CA VAL A 65 10.66 -0.87 -14.16
C VAL A 65 10.86 -1.19 -12.69
N LEU A 66 12.07 -0.97 -12.15
CA LEU A 66 12.38 -1.22 -10.74
C LEU A 66 11.52 -0.35 -9.80
N ALA A 67 11.44 0.96 -10.07
CA ALA A 67 10.57 1.86 -9.32
C ALA A 67 9.09 1.47 -9.44
N GLY A 68 8.66 1.00 -10.61
CA GLY A 68 7.33 0.47 -10.87
C GLY A 68 7.03 -0.74 -9.99
N ILE A 69 7.90 -1.75 -9.97
CA ILE A 69 7.77 -2.92 -9.09
C ILE A 69 7.61 -2.47 -7.64
N GLY A 70 8.48 -1.57 -7.19
CA GLY A 70 8.42 -1.00 -5.85
C GLY A 70 7.07 -0.36 -5.53
N SER A 71 6.57 0.48 -6.44
CA SER A 71 5.27 1.14 -6.30
C SER A 71 4.12 0.14 -6.29
N GLY A 72 4.15 -0.90 -7.14
CA GLY A 72 3.11 -1.93 -7.19
C GLY A 72 3.00 -2.77 -5.92
N VAL A 73 4.14 -3.04 -5.26
CA VAL A 73 4.14 -3.68 -3.94
C VAL A 73 3.52 -2.75 -2.89
N VAL A 74 3.88 -1.46 -2.89
CA VAL A 74 3.29 -0.47 -1.97
C VAL A 74 1.77 -0.40 -2.10
N THR A 75 1.24 -0.37 -3.33
CA THR A 75 -0.21 -0.25 -3.55
C THR A 75 -1.03 -1.41 -3.00
N VAL A 76 -0.42 -2.58 -2.80
CA VAL A 76 -1.08 -3.75 -2.22
C VAL A 76 -0.81 -3.84 -0.72
N VAL A 77 0.44 -3.69 -0.30
CA VAL A 77 0.87 -4.03 1.06
C VAL A 77 0.59 -2.90 2.05
N VAL A 78 0.69 -1.62 1.65
CA VAL A 78 0.47 -0.50 2.59
C VAL A 78 -0.98 -0.44 3.07
N PRO A 79 -2.02 -0.44 2.20
CA PRO A 79 -3.41 -0.44 2.69
C PRO A 79 -3.72 -1.65 3.57
N THR A 80 -3.18 -2.82 3.21
CA THR A 80 -3.33 -4.05 4.01
C THR A 80 -2.68 -3.92 5.38
N TYR A 81 -1.43 -3.43 5.44
CA TYR A 81 -0.72 -3.21 6.68
C TYR A 81 -1.46 -2.23 7.59
N LEU A 82 -1.91 -1.09 7.03
CA LEU A 82 -2.68 -0.09 7.76
C LEU A 82 -3.98 -0.67 8.32
N ALA A 83 -4.74 -1.43 7.52
CA ALA A 83 -5.99 -2.05 7.95
C ALA A 83 -5.81 -3.10 9.06
N GLU A 84 -4.62 -3.72 9.16
CA GLU A 84 -4.30 -4.73 10.15
C GLU A 84 -3.72 -4.17 11.46
N ILE A 85 -3.13 -2.98 11.42
CA ILE A 85 -2.66 -2.27 12.62
C ILE A 85 -3.72 -1.32 13.20
N SER A 86 -4.67 -0.87 12.38
CA SER A 86 -5.73 0.07 12.78
C SER A 86 -6.85 -0.61 13.57
N THR A 87 -7.44 0.12 14.51
CA THR A 87 -8.70 -0.23 15.16
C THR A 87 -9.85 -0.24 14.14
N VAL A 88 -10.96 -0.93 14.43
CA VAL A 88 -12.13 -0.98 13.52
C VAL A 88 -12.64 0.44 13.22
N GLU A 89 -12.68 1.29 14.24
CA GLU A 89 -13.14 2.68 14.17
C GLU A 89 -12.23 3.57 13.29
N LEU A 90 -10.92 3.32 13.32
CA LEU A 90 -9.94 4.16 12.60
C LEU A 90 -9.61 3.68 11.19
N ARG A 91 -10.16 2.54 10.73
CA ARG A 91 -9.85 1.97 9.40
C ARG A 91 -10.13 2.95 8.26
N GLY A 92 -11.25 3.65 8.31
CA GLY A 92 -11.62 4.66 7.31
C GLY A 92 -10.57 5.78 7.25
N THR A 93 -10.21 6.32 8.42
CA THR A 93 -9.20 7.38 8.57
C THR A 93 -7.84 6.96 8.01
N PHE A 94 -7.38 5.74 8.30
CA PHE A 94 -6.11 5.24 7.74
C PHE A 94 -6.17 5.06 6.21
N GLY A 95 -7.32 4.66 5.66
CA GLY A 95 -7.55 4.62 4.22
C GLY A 95 -7.41 6.01 3.57
N VAL A 96 -8.00 7.03 4.18
CA VAL A 96 -7.84 8.43 3.77
C VAL A 96 -6.38 8.87 3.86
N MET A 97 -5.70 8.62 4.98
CA MET A 97 -4.31 9.03 5.18
C MET A 97 -3.38 8.44 4.12
N ASN A 98 -3.64 7.21 3.69
CA ASN A 98 -2.92 6.60 2.58
C ASN A 98 -3.11 7.38 1.27
N GLN A 99 -4.35 7.72 0.92
CA GLN A 99 -4.63 8.51 -0.28
C GLN A 99 -4.04 9.92 -0.20
N LEU A 100 -4.10 10.55 0.98
CA LEU A 100 -3.49 11.85 1.25
C LEU A 100 -1.98 11.81 1.04
N GLY A 101 -1.31 10.74 1.52
CA GLY A 101 0.11 10.51 1.29
C GLY A 101 0.48 10.47 -0.19
N ILE A 102 -0.33 9.81 -1.02
CA ILE A 102 -0.12 9.74 -2.47
C ILE A 102 -0.21 11.14 -3.10
N VAL A 103 -1.28 11.90 -2.83
CA VAL A 103 -1.46 13.23 -3.44
C VAL A 103 -0.45 14.26 -2.94
N CYS A 104 -0.05 14.20 -1.66
CA CYS A 104 1.02 15.02 -1.12
C CYS A 104 2.37 14.67 -1.76
N GLY A 105 2.67 13.39 -1.98
CA GLY A 105 3.89 12.96 -2.68
C GLY A 105 3.94 13.47 -4.13
N ILE A 106 2.80 13.46 -4.84
CA ILE A 106 2.72 14.02 -6.19
C ILE A 106 2.93 15.55 -6.16
N LEU A 107 2.26 16.26 -5.25
CA LEU A 107 2.46 17.70 -5.09
C LEU A 107 3.92 18.03 -4.80
N PHE A 108 4.56 17.32 -3.87
CA PHE A 108 5.97 17.50 -3.54
C PHE A 108 6.87 17.32 -4.77
N SER A 109 6.67 16.24 -5.54
CA SER A 109 7.43 15.98 -6.77
C SER A 109 7.24 17.08 -7.84
N GLN A 110 6.04 17.65 -7.95
CA GLN A 110 5.79 18.75 -8.89
C GLN A 110 6.41 20.08 -8.42
N VAL A 111 6.43 20.33 -7.10
CA VAL A 111 7.13 21.50 -6.53
C VAL A 111 8.63 21.37 -6.76
N GLU A 112 9.23 20.21 -6.53
CA GLU A 112 10.63 19.95 -6.92
C GLU A 112 10.84 20.18 -8.42
N GLY A 113 9.87 19.78 -9.24
CA GLY A 113 9.83 20.03 -10.68
C GLY A 113 9.94 21.52 -11.05
N LEU A 114 9.38 22.46 -10.28
CA LEU A 114 9.47 23.90 -10.57
C LEU A 114 10.92 24.42 -10.51
N TYR A 115 11.71 23.91 -9.56
CA TYR A 115 13.05 24.44 -9.28
C TYR A 115 14.15 23.59 -9.91
N LEU A 116 13.94 22.28 -10.01
CA LEU A 116 14.98 21.30 -10.36
C LEU A 116 14.81 20.72 -11.76
N SER A 117 13.75 21.02 -12.52
CA SER A 117 13.55 20.48 -13.89
C SER A 117 14.50 21.06 -14.96
N THR A 118 15.62 21.67 -14.56
CA THR A 118 16.65 22.18 -15.45
C THR A 118 17.49 21.04 -16.07
N LEU A 119 18.21 21.34 -17.16
CA LEU A 119 19.09 20.40 -17.87
C LEU A 119 20.08 19.66 -16.94
N SER A 120 20.55 20.33 -15.90
CA SER A 120 21.48 19.77 -14.92
C SER A 120 20.79 19.25 -13.65
N GLY A 121 19.60 19.76 -13.31
CA GLY A 121 18.94 19.52 -12.02
C GLY A 121 18.01 18.30 -11.98
N TRP A 122 17.48 17.83 -13.11
CA TRP A 122 16.40 16.83 -13.10
C TRP A 122 16.78 15.50 -12.42
N ARG A 123 18.07 15.17 -12.38
CA ARG A 123 18.60 13.99 -11.66
C ARG A 123 18.45 14.11 -10.14
N LEU A 124 18.51 15.33 -9.60
CA LEU A 124 18.38 15.57 -8.16
C LEU A 124 16.99 15.17 -7.65
N ILE A 125 15.95 15.37 -8.45
CA ILE A 125 14.57 14.92 -8.15
C ILE A 125 14.56 13.39 -7.92
N LEU A 126 15.30 12.65 -8.75
CA LEU A 126 15.39 11.18 -8.63
C LEU A 126 16.20 10.75 -7.40
N PHE A 127 17.27 11.47 -7.06
CA PHE A 127 18.00 11.22 -5.82
C PHE A 127 17.18 11.56 -4.58
N GLY A 128 16.29 12.56 -4.64
CA GLY A 128 15.28 12.82 -3.62
C GLY A 128 14.40 11.59 -3.38
N GLY A 129 13.93 10.94 -4.44
CA GLY A 129 13.19 9.67 -4.36
C GLY A 129 13.98 8.55 -3.67
N PHE A 130 15.29 8.43 -3.93
CA PHE A 130 16.15 7.47 -3.23
C PHE A 130 16.27 7.79 -1.73
N ILE A 131 16.43 9.05 -1.36
CA ILE A 131 16.49 9.49 0.04
C ILE A 131 15.18 9.16 0.76
N LEU A 132 14.03 9.45 0.14
CA LEU A 132 12.72 9.12 0.71
C LEU A 132 12.55 7.61 0.91
N ALA A 133 13.03 6.77 0.00
CA ALA A 133 13.01 5.33 0.16
C ALA A 133 13.88 4.84 1.34
N LEU A 134 15.06 5.45 1.56
CA LEU A 134 15.90 5.16 2.72
C LEU A 134 15.21 5.55 4.02
N VAL A 135 14.66 6.76 4.07
CA VAL A 135 13.90 7.26 5.23
C VAL A 135 12.75 6.29 5.54
N GLN A 136 11.93 5.93 4.55
CA GLN A 136 10.86 4.95 4.73
C GLN A 136 11.37 3.62 5.30
N THR A 137 12.48 3.09 4.76
CA THR A 137 13.04 1.80 5.21
C THR A 137 13.53 1.87 6.66
N ILE A 138 14.13 3.00 7.05
CA ILE A 138 14.58 3.26 8.43
C ILE A 138 13.38 3.35 9.37
N PHE A 139 12.36 4.14 9.04
CA PHE A 139 11.17 4.30 9.89
C PHE A 139 10.39 2.98 10.05
N LEU A 140 10.24 2.21 8.98
CA LEU A 140 9.63 0.87 9.04
C LEU A 140 10.42 -0.10 9.93
N SER A 141 11.73 0.09 10.05
CA SER A 141 12.57 -0.72 10.94
C SER A 141 12.23 -0.49 12.42
N PHE A 142 11.58 0.63 12.78
CA PHE A 142 11.09 0.88 14.14
C PHE A 142 9.62 0.50 14.35
N SER A 143 8.86 0.26 13.28
CA SER A 143 7.45 -0.15 13.34
C SER A 143 7.28 -1.60 13.83
N VAL A 144 6.06 -1.94 14.26
CA VAL A 144 5.69 -3.33 14.62
C VAL A 144 5.27 -4.12 13.39
N GLU A 145 5.43 -5.44 13.42
CA GLU A 145 4.80 -6.29 12.41
C GLU A 145 3.27 -6.36 12.66
N SER A 146 2.51 -6.64 11.61
CA SER A 146 1.05 -6.81 11.71
C SER A 146 0.68 -7.80 12.81
N PRO A 147 -0.10 -7.37 13.83
CA PRO A 147 -0.54 -8.27 14.90
C PRO A 147 -1.33 -9.47 14.38
N ARG A 148 -2.14 -9.26 13.33
CA ARG A 148 -2.91 -10.32 12.68
C ARG A 148 -2.02 -11.34 12.00
N PHE A 149 -1.01 -10.88 11.25
CA PHE A 149 -0.03 -11.78 10.64
C PHE A 149 0.74 -12.58 11.70
N LEU A 150 1.06 -11.97 12.84
CA LEU A 150 1.74 -12.67 13.94
C LEU A 150 0.82 -13.72 14.56
N ALA A 151 -0.44 -13.39 14.85
CA ALA A 151 -1.42 -14.34 15.40
C ALA A 151 -1.73 -15.50 14.45
N SER A 152 -1.56 -15.27 13.15
CA SER A 152 -1.76 -16.27 12.11
C SER A 152 -0.70 -17.38 12.09
N LYS A 153 0.41 -17.22 12.81
CA LYS A 153 1.51 -18.20 12.86
C LYS A 153 1.35 -19.17 14.04
N PRO A 154 1.80 -20.43 13.92
CA PRO A 154 1.84 -21.36 15.04
C PRO A 154 2.64 -20.77 16.23
N GLY A 155 2.02 -20.72 17.42
CA GLY A 155 2.63 -20.13 18.63
C GLY A 155 2.80 -18.61 18.58
N GLY A 156 2.15 -17.92 17.64
CA GLY A 156 2.31 -16.49 17.39
C GLY A 156 1.57 -15.56 18.35
N TYR A 157 0.77 -16.11 19.28
CA TYR A 157 -0.07 -15.35 20.21
C TYR A 157 0.72 -14.32 21.03
N ASN A 158 1.80 -14.74 21.69
CA ASN A 158 2.64 -13.84 22.51
C ASN A 158 3.29 -12.72 21.67
N ALA A 159 3.64 -13.00 20.42
CA ALA A 159 4.20 -11.99 19.51
C ALA A 159 3.12 -10.99 19.07
N ALA A 160 1.90 -11.47 18.77
CA ALA A 160 0.75 -10.63 18.44
C ALA A 160 0.34 -9.75 19.62
N LYS A 161 0.27 -10.30 20.83
CA LYS A 161 -0.01 -9.56 22.08
C LYS A 161 0.97 -8.40 22.28
N ARG A 162 2.28 -8.68 22.21
CA ARG A 162 3.32 -7.63 22.32
C ARG A 162 3.21 -6.56 21.23
N ALA A 163 2.78 -6.93 20.02
CA ALA A 163 2.58 -5.97 18.94
C ALA A 163 1.34 -5.08 19.20
N LEU A 164 0.24 -5.66 19.70
CA LEU A 164 -0.96 -4.92 20.09
C LEU A 164 -0.71 -3.99 21.28
N GLU A 165 0.00 -4.46 22.32
CA GLU A 165 0.37 -3.64 23.49
C GLU A 165 1.16 -2.40 23.09
N LYS A 166 2.04 -2.53 22.09
CA LYS A 166 2.78 -1.39 21.53
C LYS A 166 1.91 -0.41 20.73
N LEU A 167 0.83 -0.89 20.12
CA LEU A 167 -0.06 -0.08 19.28
C LEU A 167 -1.17 0.61 20.09
N ARG A 168 -1.72 -0.06 21.10
CA ARG A 168 -2.92 0.37 21.84
C ARG A 168 -2.70 0.63 23.33
N GLY A 169 -1.55 0.27 23.88
CA GLY A 169 -1.36 0.20 25.34
C GLY A 169 -1.91 -1.11 25.92
N SER A 170 -1.74 -1.34 27.23
CA SER A 170 -2.01 -2.65 27.84
C SER A 170 -3.49 -2.97 28.11
N ASN A 171 -4.37 -1.96 28.21
CA ASN A 171 -5.69 -2.16 28.81
C ASN A 171 -6.76 -2.68 27.81
N GLU A 172 -6.63 -2.37 26.52
CA GLU A 172 -7.61 -2.74 25.48
C GLU A 172 -7.24 -4.04 24.73
N VAL A 173 -6.07 -4.60 25.02
CA VAL A 173 -5.50 -5.71 24.24
C VAL A 173 -6.15 -7.04 24.57
N GLU A 174 -6.52 -7.25 25.83
CA GLU A 174 -7.09 -8.52 26.27
C GLU A 174 -8.48 -8.77 25.67
N GLU A 175 -9.32 -7.73 25.54
CA GLU A 175 -10.64 -7.83 24.90
C GLU A 175 -10.52 -8.20 23.41
N GLU A 176 -9.63 -7.53 22.67
CA GLU A 176 -9.41 -7.82 21.24
C GLU A 176 -8.85 -9.25 21.05
N LEU A 177 -7.92 -9.69 21.91
CA LEU A 177 -7.37 -11.04 21.87
C LEU A 177 -8.38 -12.12 22.25
N ASN A 178 -9.26 -11.85 23.21
CA ASN A 178 -10.34 -12.77 23.58
C ASN A 178 -11.34 -12.93 22.44
N GLY A 179 -11.69 -11.84 21.75
CA GLY A 179 -12.50 -11.90 20.54
C GLY A 179 -11.87 -12.78 19.45
N TRP A 180 -10.54 -12.74 19.30
CA TRP A 180 -9.84 -13.63 18.36
C TRP A 180 -9.90 -15.10 18.80
N ARG A 181 -9.84 -15.39 20.10
CA ARG A 181 -9.95 -16.76 20.65
C ARG A 181 -11.31 -17.38 20.43
N GLN A 182 -12.37 -16.63 20.67
CA GLN A 182 -13.72 -17.12 20.52
C GLN A 182 -13.99 -17.53 19.07
N VAL A 183 -13.63 -16.68 18.11
CA VAL A 183 -13.72 -17.00 16.68
C VAL A 183 -12.86 -18.23 16.31
N ALA A 184 -11.66 -18.36 16.89
CA ALA A 184 -10.81 -19.53 16.66
C ALA A 184 -11.46 -20.85 17.15
N SER A 185 -12.12 -20.82 18.30
CA SER A 185 -12.80 -21.99 18.88
C SER A 185 -14.05 -22.36 18.08
N GLU A 186 -14.85 -21.37 17.67
CA GLU A 186 -16.04 -21.57 16.81
C GLU A 186 -15.69 -22.21 15.46
N GLU A 187 -14.52 -21.90 14.90
CA GLU A 187 -14.03 -22.49 13.65
C GLU A 187 -13.25 -23.82 13.84
N GLY A 188 -13.15 -24.34 15.07
CA GLY A 188 -12.42 -25.58 15.38
C GLY A 188 -10.89 -25.47 15.21
N LEU A 189 -10.36 -24.26 15.34
CA LEU A 189 -8.96 -23.88 15.11
C LEU A 189 -8.18 -23.63 16.42
N GLU A 190 -8.61 -24.26 17.52
CA GLU A 190 -8.11 -24.08 18.89
C GLU A 190 -6.57 -24.19 19.03
N GLY A 191 -5.90 -24.90 18.12
CA GLY A 191 -4.43 -25.02 18.08
C GLY A 191 -3.65 -23.81 17.55
N LEU A 192 -4.29 -22.71 17.13
CA LEU A 192 -3.63 -21.48 16.63
C LEU A 192 -3.40 -20.43 17.72
N ILE A 193 -4.10 -20.53 18.84
CA ILE A 193 -3.91 -19.67 20.03
C ILE A 193 -3.54 -20.57 21.21
N THR A 194 -2.42 -21.26 21.08
CA THR A 194 -1.85 -22.00 22.21
C THR A 194 -1.13 -21.02 23.13
N ASP A 195 -1.80 -20.59 24.19
CA ASP A 195 -1.10 -20.31 25.43
C ASP A 195 -0.50 -21.65 25.90
N GLU A 196 0.81 -21.73 26.05
CA GLU A 196 1.40 -22.84 26.82
C GLU A 196 1.01 -22.80 28.31
N GLU A 197 0.17 -21.85 28.75
CA GLU A 197 -0.24 -21.74 30.13
C GLU A 197 -1.73 -21.36 30.25
N ARG A 198 -2.61 -22.37 30.28
CA ARG A 198 -3.55 -22.65 31.40
C ARG A 198 -4.73 -23.51 30.96
N GLU A 199 -4.83 -24.69 31.59
CA GLU A 199 -6.08 -25.43 31.74
C GLU A 199 -7.07 -24.63 32.61
N HIS A 200 -8.36 -24.70 32.23
CA HIS A 200 -9.56 -24.35 33.00
C HIS A 200 -9.81 -22.86 33.36
N GLN A 201 -10.89 -22.29 32.81
CA GLN A 201 -12.22 -22.31 33.44
C GLN A 201 -13.29 -21.67 32.54
N SER A 202 -14.45 -22.32 32.52
CA SER A 202 -15.72 -21.90 31.92
C SER A 202 -16.33 -20.69 32.64
N ASN A 203 -16.97 -19.79 31.89
CA ASN A 203 -18.37 -19.41 32.11
C ASN A 203 -18.87 -18.45 31.00
N GLU A 204 -20.13 -18.66 30.63
CA GLU A 204 -20.91 -17.95 29.62
C GLU A 204 -21.27 -16.53 30.08
N GLU A 205 -21.03 -15.53 29.22
CA GLU A 205 -21.89 -14.35 29.07
C GLU A 205 -21.97 -14.02 27.57
N GLU A 206 -23.17 -14.12 27.01
CA GLU A 206 -23.49 -13.72 25.64
C GLU A 206 -23.40 -12.20 25.51
N MET A 207 -22.45 -11.72 24.71
CA MET A 207 -22.38 -10.32 24.27
C MET A 207 -22.28 -10.30 22.75
N VAL A 208 -23.03 -9.39 22.11
CA VAL A 208 -23.14 -9.28 20.64
C VAL A 208 -21.78 -8.89 20.06
N ILE A 209 -21.12 -9.82 19.36
CA ILE A 209 -19.81 -9.59 18.75
C ILE A 209 -20.00 -9.18 17.29
N GLU A 210 -19.63 -7.93 16.96
CA GLU A 210 -19.28 -7.58 15.58
C GLU A 210 -18.04 -8.38 15.18
N SER A 211 -18.27 -9.47 14.45
CA SER A 211 -17.27 -10.42 13.99
C SER A 211 -16.16 -9.73 13.18
N PRO A 212 -14.88 -9.78 13.59
CA PRO A 212 -13.79 -9.54 12.67
C PRO A 212 -13.51 -10.86 11.94
N ALA A 213 -14.26 -11.09 10.86
CA ALA A 213 -14.14 -12.23 9.93
C ALA A 213 -12.77 -12.36 9.21
N VAL A 214 -11.67 -11.89 9.79
CA VAL A 214 -10.38 -11.67 9.11
C VAL A 214 -9.21 -12.36 9.84
N VAL A 215 -9.43 -13.01 10.99
CA VAL A 215 -8.34 -13.58 11.79
C VAL A 215 -7.84 -14.94 11.24
N PHE A 216 -8.64 -15.70 10.49
CA PHE A 216 -8.36 -17.13 10.25
C PHE A 216 -8.32 -17.62 8.78
N HIS A 217 -8.10 -16.76 7.80
CA HIS A 217 -7.71 -17.25 6.46
C HIS A 217 -6.28 -17.85 6.40
N ALA A 218 -5.53 -17.84 7.51
CA ALA A 218 -4.13 -18.22 7.55
C ALA A 218 -3.83 -19.73 7.54
N ARG A 219 -4.83 -20.61 7.70
CA ARG A 219 -4.63 -22.07 7.59
C ARG A 219 -5.59 -22.81 6.67
N ASN A 220 -6.21 -22.14 5.70
CA ASN A 220 -6.56 -22.84 4.45
C ASN A 220 -5.35 -22.93 3.51
N SER A 221 -4.13 -22.99 4.07
CA SER A 221 -2.86 -23.12 3.37
C SER A 221 -2.69 -24.45 2.63
N ASP A 222 -3.64 -25.39 2.72
CA ASP A 222 -3.72 -26.54 1.81
C ASP A 222 -4.62 -26.28 0.59
N GLU A 223 -5.48 -25.27 0.65
CA GLU A 223 -6.14 -24.71 -0.53
C GLU A 223 -5.40 -23.44 -0.94
N ASN A 224 -4.35 -23.56 -1.77
CA ASN A 224 -3.77 -22.42 -2.50
C ASN A 224 -4.89 -21.48 -2.99
N PHE A 225 -5.18 -20.40 -2.26
CA PHE A 225 -6.22 -19.45 -2.60
C PHE A 225 -5.71 -18.66 -3.79
N ASN A 226 -5.99 -19.23 -4.96
CA ASN A 226 -5.49 -18.73 -6.20
C ASN A 226 -6.45 -17.63 -6.67
N VAL A 227 -5.92 -16.52 -7.20
CA VAL A 227 -6.72 -15.51 -7.90
C VAL A 227 -7.64 -16.17 -8.92
N TRP A 228 -7.20 -17.27 -9.54
CA TRP A 228 -8.00 -18.10 -10.43
C TRP A 228 -9.20 -18.79 -9.77
N LYS A 229 -9.12 -19.21 -8.51
CA LYS A 229 -10.28 -19.74 -7.76
C LYS A 229 -11.30 -18.63 -7.48
N LEU A 230 -10.83 -17.43 -7.11
CA LEU A 230 -11.70 -16.27 -6.88
C LEU A 230 -12.45 -15.86 -8.15
N VAL A 231 -11.76 -15.76 -9.29
CA VAL A 231 -12.36 -15.39 -10.58
C VAL A 231 -13.33 -16.47 -11.10
N LYS A 232 -13.11 -17.74 -10.76
CA LYS A 232 -13.97 -18.85 -11.20
C LYS A 232 -15.19 -19.07 -10.30
N ASN A 233 -15.19 -18.51 -9.08
CA ASN A 233 -16.30 -18.68 -8.15
C ASN A 233 -17.42 -17.67 -8.46
N LEU A 234 -18.57 -18.19 -8.93
CA LEU A 234 -19.75 -17.41 -9.31
C LEU A 234 -20.29 -16.53 -8.17
N GLN A 235 -20.07 -16.90 -6.91
CA GLN A 235 -20.52 -16.14 -5.75
C GLN A 235 -19.82 -14.77 -5.65
N TYR A 236 -18.54 -14.69 -6.00
CA TYR A 236 -17.76 -13.46 -5.91
C TYR A 236 -17.77 -12.62 -7.20
N LEU A 237 -18.30 -13.17 -8.31
CA LEU A 237 -18.32 -12.49 -9.60
C LEU A 237 -19.02 -11.12 -9.59
N PRO A 238 -20.17 -10.90 -8.92
CA PRO A 238 -20.80 -9.59 -8.88
C PRO A 238 -19.89 -8.53 -8.24
N ALA A 239 -19.28 -8.85 -7.09
CA ALA A 239 -18.33 -7.96 -6.40
C ALA A 239 -17.08 -7.71 -7.25
N LEU A 240 -16.53 -8.75 -7.88
CA LEU A 240 -15.37 -8.63 -8.76
C LEU A 240 -15.65 -7.75 -9.98
N LYS A 241 -16.84 -7.85 -10.59
CA LYS A 241 -17.24 -7.00 -11.72
C LYS A 241 -17.29 -5.53 -11.31
N VAL A 242 -17.89 -5.23 -10.15
CA VAL A 242 -17.93 -3.87 -9.61
C VAL A 242 -16.53 -3.35 -9.34
N LEU A 243 -15.67 -4.16 -8.68
CA LEU A 243 -14.28 -3.79 -8.40
C LEU A 243 -13.50 -3.46 -9.68
N VAL A 244 -13.59 -4.33 -10.70
CA VAL A 244 -12.90 -4.13 -11.99
C VAL A 244 -13.45 -2.89 -12.69
N LEU A 245 -14.76 -2.69 -12.72
CA LEU A 245 -15.39 -1.54 -13.35
C LEU A 245 -14.99 -0.23 -12.66
N LEU A 246 -14.93 -0.20 -11.33
CA LEU A 246 -14.48 0.96 -10.56
C LEU A 246 -13.04 1.34 -10.91
N HIS A 247 -12.12 0.37 -10.92
CA HIS A 247 -10.72 0.63 -11.26
C HIS A 247 -10.55 1.06 -12.72
N LEU A 248 -11.27 0.43 -13.65
CA LEU A 248 -11.25 0.83 -15.06
C LEU A 248 -11.78 2.25 -15.24
N THR A 249 -12.90 2.59 -14.62
CA THR A 249 -13.49 3.93 -14.70
C THR A 249 -12.54 4.98 -14.13
N GLN A 250 -11.89 4.69 -13.01
CA GLN A 250 -10.89 5.56 -12.41
C GLN A 250 -9.71 5.83 -13.37
N GLN A 251 -9.17 4.80 -14.02
CA GLN A 251 -8.03 4.97 -14.94
C GLN A 251 -8.44 5.62 -16.28
N LEU A 252 -9.61 5.27 -16.80
CA LEU A 252 -10.16 5.80 -18.07
C LEU A 252 -10.71 7.22 -17.95
N SER A 253 -10.90 7.74 -16.73
CA SER A 253 -11.19 9.17 -16.49
C SER A 253 -10.13 10.10 -17.09
N GLY A 254 -8.94 9.59 -17.41
CA GLY A 254 -7.83 10.37 -17.94
C GLY A 254 -6.99 11.06 -16.88
N VAL A 255 -7.23 10.78 -15.58
CA VAL A 255 -6.49 11.37 -14.47
C VAL A 255 -4.96 11.23 -14.65
N ASN A 256 -4.46 10.05 -15.03
CA ASN A 256 -3.02 9.86 -15.29
C ASN A 256 -2.52 10.69 -16.48
N GLY A 257 -3.37 10.95 -17.47
CA GLY A 257 -3.04 11.84 -18.59
C GLY A 257 -2.78 13.26 -18.10
N VAL A 258 -3.63 13.76 -17.19
CA VAL A 258 -3.42 15.05 -16.52
C VAL A 258 -2.14 15.01 -15.67
N MET A 259 -1.94 13.99 -14.84
CA MET A 259 -0.80 13.93 -13.94
C MET A 259 0.55 13.84 -14.66
N PHE A 260 0.65 13.10 -15.77
CA PHE A 260 1.91 12.92 -16.50
C PHE A 260 2.17 13.97 -17.58
N TYR A 261 1.12 14.54 -18.19
CA TYR A 261 1.26 15.38 -19.39
C TYR A 261 0.72 16.80 -19.22
N SER A 262 0.19 17.18 -18.05
CA SER A 262 -0.37 18.53 -17.82
C SER A 262 0.56 19.66 -18.23
N THR A 263 1.84 19.62 -17.84
CA THR A 263 2.81 20.66 -18.22
C THR A 263 2.98 20.77 -19.73
N SER A 264 3.05 19.62 -20.43
CA SER A 264 3.20 19.55 -21.89
C SER A 264 1.95 20.00 -22.65
N ILE A 265 0.77 19.71 -22.12
CA ILE A 265 -0.51 20.14 -22.68
C ILE A 265 -0.68 21.65 -22.47
N LEU A 266 -0.49 22.12 -21.25
CA LEU A 266 -0.67 23.51 -20.86
C LEU A 266 0.37 24.43 -21.48
N ALA A 267 1.61 23.98 -21.72
CA ALA A 267 2.64 24.79 -22.37
C ALA A 267 2.24 25.25 -23.78
N LYS A 268 1.35 24.50 -24.46
CA LYS A 268 0.83 24.88 -25.78
C LYS A 268 -0.23 25.98 -25.72
N ILE A 269 -0.87 26.17 -24.56
CA ILE A 269 -2.02 27.07 -24.37
C ILE A 269 -1.61 28.30 -23.54
N LEU A 270 -0.80 28.10 -22.50
CA LEU A 270 -0.36 29.10 -21.52
C LEU A 270 1.19 29.04 -21.37
N PRO A 271 1.94 29.55 -22.37
CA PRO A 271 3.39 29.56 -22.30
C PRO A 271 3.88 30.38 -21.09
N GLY A 272 4.82 29.83 -20.32
CA GLY A 272 5.41 30.48 -19.15
C GLY A 272 4.66 30.29 -17.82
N MET A 273 3.42 29.78 -17.83
CA MET A 273 2.65 29.48 -16.60
C MET A 273 2.31 28.00 -16.42
N SER A 274 2.62 27.14 -17.40
CA SER A 274 2.22 25.74 -17.42
C SER A 274 2.66 24.94 -16.19
N GLU A 275 3.88 25.17 -15.70
CA GLU A 275 4.40 24.47 -14.53
C GLU A 275 3.69 24.90 -13.24
N LEU A 276 3.45 26.20 -13.07
CA LEU A 276 2.70 26.75 -11.93
C LEU A 276 1.25 26.24 -11.91
N VAL A 277 0.61 26.17 -13.07
CA VAL A 277 -0.76 25.65 -13.20
C VAL A 277 -0.79 24.15 -12.87
N THR A 278 0.21 23.36 -13.28
CA THR A 278 0.31 21.95 -12.89
C THR A 278 0.40 21.77 -11.38
N VAL A 279 1.23 22.57 -10.69
CA VAL A 279 1.32 22.55 -9.22
C VAL A 279 -0.02 22.95 -8.59
N PHE A 280 -0.68 23.97 -9.13
CA PHE A 280 -2.01 24.37 -8.66
C PHE A 280 -3.04 23.24 -8.78
N ILE A 281 -3.05 22.48 -9.88
CA ILE A 281 -3.93 21.31 -10.04
C ILE A 281 -3.68 20.28 -8.93
N SER A 282 -2.43 20.04 -8.53
CA SER A 282 -2.13 19.13 -7.41
C SER A 282 -2.51 19.69 -6.05
N ILE A 283 -2.40 21.01 -5.83
CA ILE A 283 -2.91 21.64 -4.61
C ILE A 283 -4.43 21.42 -4.51
N VAL A 284 -5.17 21.64 -5.60
CA VAL A 284 -6.61 21.35 -5.65
C VAL A 284 -6.87 19.87 -5.38
N ASN A 285 -6.07 18.96 -5.92
CA ASN A 285 -6.20 17.53 -5.67
C ASN A 285 -6.01 17.17 -4.17
N VAL A 286 -5.03 17.77 -3.50
CA VAL A 286 -4.83 17.60 -2.05
C VAL A 286 -6.04 18.11 -1.26
N ILE A 287 -6.51 19.33 -1.56
CA ILE A 287 -7.68 19.92 -0.89
C ILE A 287 -8.92 19.04 -1.09
N MET A 288 -9.17 18.61 -2.32
CA MET A 288 -10.32 17.75 -2.61
C MET A 288 -10.21 16.39 -1.93
N THR A 289 -9.00 15.83 -1.79
CA THR A 289 -8.79 14.58 -1.04
C THR A 289 -9.14 14.74 0.44
N VAL A 290 -8.77 15.88 1.04
CA VAL A 290 -9.14 16.21 2.44
C VAL A 290 -10.65 16.42 2.56
N VAL A 291 -11.29 17.13 1.62
CA VAL A 291 -12.75 17.31 1.62
C VAL A 291 -13.46 15.97 1.48
N SER A 292 -13.02 15.12 0.57
CA SER A 292 -13.58 13.78 0.41
C SER A 292 -13.44 12.95 1.68
N ALA A 293 -12.34 13.09 2.42
CA ALA A 293 -12.18 12.44 3.72
C ALA A 293 -13.29 12.82 4.70
N TYR A 294 -13.54 14.12 4.87
CA TYR A 294 -14.55 14.64 5.78
C TYR A 294 -15.99 14.32 5.39
N LEU A 295 -16.23 13.94 4.12
CA LEU A 295 -17.56 13.61 3.61
C LEU A 295 -17.87 12.10 3.59
N ILE A 296 -16.84 11.26 3.74
CA ILE A 296 -16.99 9.79 3.71
C ILE A 296 -17.34 9.23 5.09
N ASP A 297 -16.86 9.88 6.15
CA ASP A 297 -17.25 9.61 7.55
C ASP A 297 -18.57 10.34 7.89
#